data_AF-A0A7L4US70-F1
#
_entry.id   AF-A0A7L4US70-F1
#
_cell.length_a   1.000
_cell.length_b   1.000
_cell.length_c   1.000
_cell.angle_alpha   90.00
_cell.angle_beta   90.00
_cell.angle_gamma   90.00
#
_symmetry.space_group_name_H-M   'P 1'
#
loop_
_entity.id
_entity.type
_entity.pdbx_description
1 polymer ?
#
loop_
_entity_poly.entity_id
_entity_poly.type
_entity_poly.pdbx_seq_one_letter_code
_entity_poly.pdbx_strand_id
1 'polypeptide(L)'
;MDAQTTSNDFTGISEDLIFKTSGTPFALFEELGGTAGDSDAILGEGTHMIEYVNSYSADNSMNNRNAIFSTSGKNIVINTYASRLTGNDDTQGASFAVVLYCDTADDGIPNYLDLDSDNDECPDAIEGGTNDETDPIRSNLAKATGIVNDGNNDIVTENLCGGTDCVTTDGIPLNNSQPISQIVGGSQESASFTVANDLQNQTVCEGSEATFTATISVSSDFITTYDYQLQVSADSGSTWTDVAGQSGTDEISVFTLDVSIPSVTADMNNNLYRIFYNNSANTCGGYTNAAKLTVKDLPATPTLSTAVQPSCDNVSGTFTIDMSAYAGEKFKFNIQPSDGARIDITTGAFTDYTVGTTYSITATTHNCISDAFEFTVNQITNKDCKSDEPTIDDPTEGDDTVTGGGNPGSEIVVTFPDGGVVTTTVDEDGNWEVDVPDGEDLTPGETVTATQTDPGKDPSDEVTGTVQ
;
A
#
# COMPACT_ATOMS: atom_id res chain seq x y z
N MET A 1 -5.92 46.94 -32.71
CA MET A 1 -6.83 46.79 -33.87
C MET A 1 -7.09 48.19 -34.41
N ASP A 2 -7.23 48.35 -35.72
CA ASP A 2 -7.55 49.64 -36.35
C ASP A 2 -9.06 49.66 -36.66
N ALA A 3 -9.83 50.51 -35.97
CA ALA A 3 -11.26 50.65 -36.20
C ALA A 3 -11.49 51.95 -36.98
N GLN A 4 -11.70 51.83 -38.29
CA GLN A 4 -12.00 52.97 -39.14
C GLN A 4 -13.52 53.14 -39.22
N THR A 5 -14.06 54.15 -38.55
CA THR A 5 -15.46 54.55 -38.75
C THR A 5 -15.56 55.34 -40.05
N THR A 6 -16.11 54.74 -41.10
CA THR A 6 -16.34 55.43 -42.37
C THR A 6 -17.83 55.56 -42.62
N SER A 7 -18.43 56.71 -42.28
CA SER A 7 -19.69 57.12 -42.92
C SER A 7 -20.02 58.59 -42.68
N ASN A 8 -20.39 59.27 -43.77
CA ASN A 8 -20.34 60.71 -43.91
C ASN A 8 -21.68 61.42 -43.65
N ASP A 9 -22.67 60.85 -42.97
CA ASP A 9 -23.94 61.57 -42.76
C ASP A 9 -24.92 60.89 -41.79
N PHE A 10 -24.73 60.98 -40.47
CA PHE A 10 -25.86 60.89 -39.53
C PHE A 10 -25.58 61.63 -38.23
N THR A 11 -26.40 62.62 -37.92
CA THR A 11 -26.50 63.22 -36.58
C THR A 11 -27.24 62.26 -35.65
N GLY A 12 -26.61 61.79 -34.57
CA GLY A 12 -27.29 61.15 -33.44
C GLY A 12 -27.34 59.61 -33.42
N ILE A 13 -26.39 58.91 -34.04
CA ILE A 13 -26.21 57.46 -33.87
C ILE A 13 -24.91 57.17 -33.09
N SER A 14 -25.00 56.27 -32.10
CA SER A 14 -23.86 55.65 -31.40
C SER A 14 -23.43 54.42 -32.19
N GLU A 15 -22.12 54.21 -32.36
CA GLU A 15 -21.57 52.92 -32.75
C GLU A 15 -20.97 52.26 -31.51
N ASP A 16 -21.57 51.14 -31.09
CA ASP A 16 -21.15 50.42 -29.91
C ASP A 16 -20.14 49.34 -30.34
N LEU A 17 -18.87 49.52 -29.96
CA LEU A 17 -17.87 48.46 -30.09
C LEU A 17 -17.88 47.64 -28.80
N ILE A 18 -18.52 46.46 -28.86
CA ILE A 18 -18.69 45.58 -27.70
C ILE A 18 -17.64 44.46 -27.75
N PHE A 19 -16.67 44.52 -26.85
CA PHE A 19 -15.75 43.42 -26.60
C PHE A 19 -16.36 42.47 -25.59
N LYS A 20 -16.65 41.23 -26.00
CA LYS A 20 -17.16 40.19 -25.09
C LYS A 20 -16.00 39.37 -24.56
N THR A 21 -15.79 39.40 -23.24
CA THR A 21 -14.82 38.53 -22.56
C THR A 21 -15.56 37.39 -21.86
N SER A 22 -14.86 36.29 -21.55
CA SER A 22 -15.44 35.05 -21.00
C SER A 22 -15.96 35.16 -19.57
N GLY A 23 -15.68 36.24 -18.83
CA GLY A 23 -16.42 36.59 -17.62
C GLY A 23 -15.66 36.71 -16.29
N THR A 24 -14.32 36.73 -16.25
CA THR A 24 -13.54 36.85 -15.00
C THR A 24 -13.28 38.31 -14.54
N PRO A 25 -13.09 38.59 -13.22
CA PRO A 25 -12.78 39.90 -12.62
C PRO A 25 -11.30 40.33 -12.81
N PHE A 26 -10.92 41.60 -12.54
CA PHE A 26 -9.51 42.06 -12.59
C PHE A 26 -9.25 43.33 -11.73
N ALA A 27 -8.06 43.97 -11.78
CA ALA A 27 -7.67 45.26 -11.13
C ALA A 27 -6.82 46.21 -12.04
N LEU A 28 -6.58 47.47 -11.62
CA LEU A 28 -6.11 48.62 -12.45
C LEU A 28 -4.63 49.00 -12.20
N PHE A 29 -3.85 49.30 -13.26
CA PHE A 29 -2.55 50.00 -13.15
C PHE A 29 -2.63 51.39 -13.80
N GLU A 30 -2.29 52.42 -13.03
CA GLU A 30 -2.21 53.79 -13.53
C GLU A 30 -0.90 54.04 -14.30
N GLU A 31 -1.04 54.76 -15.43
CA GLU A 31 -0.02 55.52 -16.13
C GLU A 31 0.99 54.76 -17.01
N LEU A 32 0.62 54.52 -18.27
CA LEU A 32 1.58 54.41 -19.37
C LEU A 32 1.13 55.20 -20.61
N GLY A 33 1.59 56.44 -20.70
CA GLY A 33 2.08 57.04 -21.95
C GLY A 33 1.08 57.72 -22.89
N GLY A 34 0.81 59.00 -22.63
CA GLY A 34 0.65 60.03 -23.68
C GLY A 34 1.86 60.96 -23.64
N THR A 35 2.35 61.45 -24.79
CA THR A 35 3.52 62.35 -24.85
C THR A 35 3.37 63.52 -23.87
N ALA A 36 4.39 63.74 -23.04
CA ALA A 36 4.45 64.76 -22.02
C ALA A 36 3.91 66.13 -22.49
N GLY A 37 2.74 66.54 -21.97
CA GLY A 37 2.22 67.88 -22.19
C GLY A 37 0.71 68.06 -22.02
N ASP A 38 -0.12 67.06 -22.30
CA ASP A 38 -1.58 67.16 -22.16
C ASP A 38 -2.06 66.38 -20.92
N SER A 39 -2.75 67.09 -20.03
CA SER A 39 -3.17 66.65 -18.69
C SER A 39 -4.38 65.71 -18.64
N ASP A 40 -4.81 65.14 -19.78
CA ASP A 40 -6.18 64.62 -19.91
C ASP A 40 -6.21 63.10 -20.22
N ALA A 41 -5.48 62.30 -19.46
CA ALA A 41 -5.80 60.88 -19.35
C ALA A 41 -7.08 60.74 -18.49
N ILE A 42 -8.18 60.26 -19.09
CA ILE A 42 -9.45 60.08 -18.39
C ILE A 42 -9.38 58.80 -17.55
N LEU A 43 -9.46 58.94 -16.22
CA LEU A 43 -9.58 57.85 -15.25
C LEU A 43 -11.04 57.71 -14.79
N GLY A 44 -11.57 56.50 -14.66
CA GLY A 44 -12.91 56.25 -14.10
C GLY A 44 -13.08 54.84 -13.53
N GLU A 45 -13.61 54.72 -12.31
CA GLU A 45 -13.96 53.45 -11.64
C GLU A 45 -15.42 53.05 -11.87
N GLY A 46 -15.70 51.74 -12.01
CA GLY A 46 -17.04 51.14 -12.09
C GLY A 46 -17.51 50.87 -13.52
N THR A 47 -18.59 50.09 -13.72
CA THR A 47 -19.19 49.82 -15.04
C THR A 47 -19.65 51.12 -15.69
N HIS A 48 -18.74 51.78 -16.39
CA HIS A 48 -19.00 53.08 -16.96
C HIS A 48 -18.70 53.03 -18.45
N MET A 49 -19.73 53.37 -19.21
CA MET A 49 -19.56 53.87 -20.56
C MET A 49 -18.48 54.97 -20.51
N ILE A 50 -17.41 54.79 -21.27
CA ILE A 50 -16.40 55.85 -21.44
C ILE A 50 -16.84 56.68 -22.64
N GLU A 51 -17.27 57.91 -22.39
CA GLU A 51 -17.70 58.85 -23.42
C GLU A 51 -16.47 59.59 -23.97
N TYR A 52 -16.02 59.21 -25.18
CA TYR A 52 -14.96 59.95 -25.87
C TYR A 52 -15.59 61.13 -26.64
N VAL A 53 -15.41 62.36 -26.14
CA VAL A 53 -15.94 63.58 -26.77
C VAL A 53 -14.81 64.37 -27.43
N ASN A 54 -14.82 64.42 -28.76
CA ASN A 54 -14.10 65.34 -29.65
C ASN A 54 -12.57 65.53 -29.45
N SER A 55 -11.79 65.19 -30.48
CA SER A 55 -10.55 65.89 -30.81
C SER A 55 -10.82 66.90 -31.92
N TYR A 56 -11.32 68.09 -31.58
CA TYR A 56 -11.33 69.21 -32.52
C TYR A 56 -10.19 70.17 -32.19
N SER A 57 -9.37 70.48 -33.20
CA SER A 57 -8.58 71.69 -33.27
C SER A 57 -8.78 72.26 -34.68
N ALA A 58 -9.15 73.53 -34.79
CA ALA A 58 -9.24 74.26 -36.07
C ALA A 58 -7.86 74.46 -36.75
N ASP A 59 -6.81 73.93 -36.14
CA ASP A 59 -5.46 73.82 -36.66
C ASP A 59 -5.14 72.32 -36.77
N ASN A 60 -4.80 71.85 -37.97
CA ASN A 60 -4.36 70.49 -38.32
C ASN A 60 -3.13 69.97 -37.53
N SER A 61 -2.89 70.41 -36.29
CA SER A 61 -1.68 70.13 -35.51
C SER A 61 -1.86 69.15 -34.34
N MET A 62 -3.01 68.51 -34.14
CA MET A 62 -3.09 67.43 -33.13
C MET A 62 -2.80 66.07 -33.76
N ASN A 63 -1.66 65.50 -33.32
CA ASN A 63 -1.24 64.14 -33.61
C ASN A 63 -2.27 63.14 -33.07
N ASN A 64 -2.37 61.97 -33.71
CA ASN A 64 -3.19 60.84 -33.27
C ASN A 64 -3.06 60.65 -31.75
N ARG A 65 -4.17 60.80 -31.02
CA ARG A 65 -4.20 60.52 -29.58
C ARG A 65 -4.49 59.03 -29.41
N ASN A 66 -3.49 58.31 -28.91
CA ASN A 66 -3.68 56.92 -28.49
C ASN A 66 -4.27 56.94 -27.09
N ALA A 67 -5.36 56.21 -26.89
CA ALA A 67 -5.85 55.88 -25.57
C ALA A 67 -5.56 54.39 -25.33
N ILE A 68 -4.73 54.11 -24.33
CA ILE A 68 -4.43 52.75 -23.89
C ILE A 68 -5.37 52.48 -22.72
N PHE A 69 -6.15 51.42 -22.83
CA PHE A 69 -7.13 51.05 -21.82
C PHE A 69 -6.73 49.70 -21.23
N SER A 70 -6.59 49.65 -19.91
CA SER A 70 -6.61 48.42 -19.12
C SER A 70 -7.80 48.54 -18.18
N THR A 71 -8.80 47.68 -18.32
CA THR A 71 -9.95 47.67 -17.38
C THR A 71 -9.72 46.57 -16.35
N SER A 72 -10.75 45.88 -15.84
CA SER A 72 -11.32 46.04 -14.53
C SER A 72 -12.66 45.27 -14.36
N GLY A 73 -12.92 44.20 -15.10
CA GLY A 73 -14.12 43.33 -15.03
C GLY A 73 -15.20 43.69 -16.07
N LYS A 74 -15.64 42.68 -16.83
CA LYS A 74 -16.71 42.69 -17.86
C LYS A 74 -16.45 43.48 -19.15
N ASN A 75 -17.27 43.14 -20.16
CA ASN A 75 -17.26 43.68 -21.51
C ASN A 75 -16.86 45.15 -21.55
N ILE A 76 -15.75 45.44 -22.23
CA ILE A 76 -15.40 46.82 -22.55
C ILE A 76 -16.36 47.24 -23.67
N VAL A 77 -17.24 48.20 -23.35
CA VAL A 77 -18.07 48.89 -24.34
C VAL A 77 -17.44 50.24 -24.58
N ILE A 78 -16.82 50.41 -25.75
CA ILE A 78 -16.26 51.68 -26.17
C ILE A 78 -17.30 52.34 -27.09
N ASN A 79 -17.90 53.44 -26.62
CA ASN A 79 -18.79 54.26 -27.41
C ASN A 79 -18.01 55.45 -27.95
N THR A 80 -17.82 55.49 -29.27
CA THR A 80 -17.23 56.64 -29.95
C THR A 80 -18.33 57.53 -30.49
N TYR A 81 -18.38 58.79 -30.04
CA TYR A 81 -19.36 59.76 -30.51
C TYR A 81 -18.71 60.85 -31.38
N ALA A 82 -19.14 60.93 -32.65
CA ALA A 82 -18.72 61.99 -33.56
C ALA A 82 -19.82 63.04 -33.69
N SER A 83 -19.58 64.26 -33.20
CA SER A 83 -20.48 65.39 -33.44
C SER A 83 -20.06 66.16 -34.70
N ARG A 84 -21.01 66.43 -35.60
CA ARG A 84 -20.77 67.27 -36.79
C ARG A 84 -20.58 68.71 -36.36
N LEU A 85 -19.34 69.16 -36.25
CA LEU A 85 -19.00 70.58 -36.22
C LEU A 85 -19.02 71.07 -37.67
N THR A 86 -19.69 72.18 -37.91
CA THR A 86 -20.10 72.61 -39.25
C THR A 86 -18.92 72.80 -40.21
N GLY A 87 -18.90 72.03 -41.31
CA GLY A 87 -18.18 72.36 -42.54
C GLY A 87 -17.04 71.41 -42.89
N ASN A 88 -17.28 70.59 -43.92
CA ASN A 88 -16.37 69.69 -44.63
C ASN A 88 -15.98 68.36 -43.94
N ASP A 89 -15.68 67.39 -44.82
CA ASP A 89 -15.49 65.96 -44.57
C ASP A 89 -14.32 65.68 -43.61
N ASP A 90 -14.61 65.59 -42.32
CA ASP A 90 -13.62 65.17 -41.31
C ASP A 90 -13.80 63.69 -40.97
N THR A 91 -12.87 62.85 -41.44
CA THR A 91 -12.73 61.47 -40.98
C THR A 91 -12.19 61.49 -39.55
N GLN A 92 -12.97 61.00 -38.59
CA GLN A 92 -12.52 60.83 -37.21
C GLN A 92 -11.99 59.41 -37.05
N GLY A 93 -10.80 59.25 -36.47
CA GLY A 93 -10.20 57.95 -36.19
C GLY A 93 -9.74 57.89 -34.74
N ALA A 94 -10.11 56.82 -34.04
CA ALA A 94 -9.61 56.51 -32.71
C ALA A 94 -8.88 55.17 -32.75
N SER A 95 -7.63 55.15 -32.32
CA SER A 95 -6.86 53.93 -32.12
C SER A 95 -6.78 53.62 -30.64
N PHE A 96 -7.17 52.40 -30.27
CA PHE A 96 -7.07 51.89 -28.91
C PHE A 96 -6.33 50.55 -28.87
N ALA A 97 -5.62 50.32 -27.77
CA ALA A 97 -5.04 49.03 -27.42
C ALA A 97 -5.72 48.54 -26.13
N VAL A 98 -6.16 47.29 -26.14
CA VAL A 98 -6.66 46.57 -24.96
C VAL A 98 -5.63 45.51 -24.63
N VAL A 99 -5.08 45.57 -23.41
CA VAL A 99 -4.26 44.49 -22.86
C VAL A 99 -5.17 43.63 -21.99
N LEU A 100 -5.24 42.35 -22.30
CA LEU A 100 -5.97 41.35 -21.51
C LEU A 100 -4.94 40.54 -20.74
N TYR A 101 -5.14 40.42 -19.43
CA TYR A 101 -4.37 39.52 -18.58
C TYR A 101 -5.26 38.31 -18.24
N CYS A 102 -4.64 37.13 -18.14
CA CYS A 102 -5.31 35.94 -17.62
C CYS A 102 -5.30 35.96 -16.08
N ASP A 103 -6.32 35.36 -15.50
CA ASP A 103 -6.51 35.04 -14.08
C ASP A 103 -7.15 33.65 -14.08
N THR A 104 -6.32 32.61 -14.02
CA THR A 104 -6.74 31.21 -14.23
C THR A 104 -7.43 30.66 -12.98
N ALA A 105 -6.99 31.06 -11.79
CA ALA A 105 -7.57 30.67 -10.51
C ALA A 105 -8.83 31.45 -10.09
N ASP A 106 -9.11 32.60 -10.72
CA ASP A 106 -10.23 33.51 -10.40
C ASP A 106 -10.15 34.08 -8.97
N ASP A 107 -8.94 34.28 -8.47
CA ASP A 107 -8.66 34.79 -7.12
C ASP A 107 -8.48 36.32 -7.09
N GLY A 108 -8.40 36.96 -8.26
CA GLY A 108 -8.25 38.39 -8.43
C GLY A 108 -6.81 38.86 -8.60
N ILE A 109 -5.84 37.96 -8.63
CA ILE A 109 -4.44 38.21 -8.96
C ILE A 109 -4.20 37.77 -10.41
N PRO A 110 -3.81 38.68 -11.32
CA PRO A 110 -3.49 38.27 -12.69
C PRO A 110 -2.30 37.30 -12.70
N ASN A 111 -2.36 36.22 -13.49
CA ASN A 111 -1.32 35.17 -13.61
C ASN A 111 0.12 35.71 -13.68
N TYR A 112 0.30 36.86 -14.33
CA TYR A 112 1.62 37.46 -14.51
C TYR A 112 2.23 38.08 -13.24
N LEU A 113 1.41 38.26 -12.20
CA LEU A 113 1.75 38.72 -10.85
C LEU A 113 1.51 37.63 -9.79
N ASP A 114 0.85 36.54 -10.17
CA ASP A 114 0.63 35.38 -9.33
C ASP A 114 1.92 34.54 -9.27
N LEU A 115 2.14 33.86 -8.14
CA LEU A 115 3.24 32.91 -7.98
C LEU A 115 2.79 31.48 -8.23
N ASP A 116 1.49 31.20 -8.21
CA ASP A 116 0.82 29.92 -8.48
C ASP A 116 -0.47 30.21 -9.27
N SER A 117 -0.32 30.55 -10.55
CA SER A 117 -1.39 31.08 -11.41
C SER A 117 -2.61 30.17 -11.55
N ASP A 118 -2.44 28.85 -11.45
CA ASP A 118 -3.51 27.86 -11.56
C ASP A 118 -3.84 27.16 -10.22
N ASN A 119 -3.24 27.64 -9.14
CA ASN A 119 -3.57 27.32 -7.76
C ASN A 119 -3.34 25.85 -7.40
N ASP A 120 -2.33 25.22 -8.00
CA ASP A 120 -2.05 23.78 -7.89
C ASP A 120 -0.95 23.43 -6.86
N GLU A 121 -0.53 24.42 -6.06
CA GLU A 121 0.57 24.39 -5.09
C GLU A 121 1.98 24.29 -5.74
N CYS A 122 2.08 24.37 -7.07
CA CYS A 122 3.32 24.50 -7.79
C CYS A 122 3.62 25.97 -8.11
N PRO A 123 4.81 26.48 -7.76
CA PRO A 123 5.18 27.81 -8.21
C PRO A 123 5.30 27.85 -9.74
N ASP A 124 4.68 28.84 -10.37
CA ASP A 124 4.79 29.19 -11.80
C ASP A 124 6.25 29.22 -12.28
N ALA A 125 7.16 29.53 -11.36
CA ALA A 125 8.57 29.59 -11.63
C ALA A 125 9.22 28.23 -11.90
N ILE A 126 8.70 27.16 -11.30
CA ILE A 126 9.11 25.77 -11.55
C ILE A 126 8.48 25.27 -12.85
N GLU A 127 7.21 25.56 -13.07
CA GLU A 127 6.46 25.19 -14.29
C GLU A 127 7.02 25.88 -15.53
N GLY A 128 7.41 27.15 -15.36
CA GLY A 128 7.99 28.01 -16.38
C GLY A 128 9.40 27.60 -16.85
N GLY A 129 10.05 26.70 -16.11
CA GLY A 129 11.47 26.34 -16.27
C GLY A 129 11.76 25.47 -17.49
N THR A 130 13.03 25.42 -17.89
CA THR A 130 13.47 24.47 -18.93
C THR A 130 13.46 23.04 -18.37
N ASN A 131 13.25 22.05 -19.23
CA ASN A 131 13.14 20.62 -18.91
C ASN A 131 14.48 19.95 -18.53
N ASP A 132 15.47 20.71 -18.08
CA ASP A 132 16.81 20.21 -17.78
C ASP A 132 16.96 20.07 -16.26
N GLU A 133 17.00 18.83 -15.75
CA GLU A 133 17.20 18.53 -14.32
C GLU A 133 18.54 19.05 -13.76
N THR A 134 19.47 19.45 -14.64
CA THR A 134 20.75 20.06 -14.25
C THR A 134 20.67 21.58 -14.16
N ASP A 135 19.50 22.18 -14.40
CA ASP A 135 19.32 23.62 -14.42
C ASP A 135 19.45 24.20 -12.99
N PRO A 136 20.46 25.06 -12.73
CA PRO A 136 20.65 25.72 -11.43
C PRO A 136 19.45 26.57 -10.98
N ILE A 137 18.46 26.79 -11.85
CA ILE A 137 17.14 27.37 -11.57
C ILE A 137 16.51 26.78 -10.29
N ARG A 138 16.42 25.45 -10.12
CA ARG A 138 15.82 24.85 -8.89
C ARG A 138 16.61 25.13 -7.60
N SER A 139 17.91 25.44 -7.71
CA SER A 139 18.77 25.78 -6.56
C SER A 139 18.77 27.27 -6.20
N ASN A 140 18.13 28.10 -7.04
CA ASN A 140 18.06 29.55 -6.92
C ASN A 140 16.63 30.04 -6.59
N LEU A 141 15.77 29.20 -6.00
CA LEU A 141 14.51 29.67 -5.45
C LEU A 141 14.79 30.54 -4.22
N ALA A 142 14.24 31.76 -4.20
CA ALA A 142 14.26 32.64 -3.05
C ALA A 142 12.88 32.69 -2.41
N LYS A 143 12.84 32.50 -1.10
CA LYS A 143 11.64 32.72 -0.28
C LYS A 143 11.33 34.21 -0.19
N ALA A 144 10.09 34.56 -0.48
CA ALA A 144 9.50 35.82 -0.10
C ALA A 144 9.64 35.98 1.43
N THR A 145 10.12 37.14 1.86
CA THR A 145 10.32 37.44 3.29
C THR A 145 9.04 37.96 3.97
N GLY A 146 7.91 38.02 3.24
CA GLY A 146 6.58 38.43 3.70
C GLY A 146 5.55 37.31 3.57
N ILE A 147 4.38 37.49 4.21
CA ILE A 147 3.21 36.65 3.94
C ILE A 147 2.64 37.14 2.62
N VAL A 148 2.76 36.34 1.56
CA VAL A 148 2.03 36.58 0.32
C VAL A 148 0.56 36.33 0.67
N ASN A 149 -0.28 37.35 0.61
CA ASN A 149 -1.73 37.19 0.79
C ASN A 149 -2.33 37.06 -0.61
N ASP A 150 -2.28 35.86 -1.16
CA ASP A 150 -3.03 35.40 -2.35
C ASP A 150 -4.55 35.37 -2.13
N GLY A 151 -5.03 35.42 -0.89
CA GLY A 151 -6.46 35.34 -0.58
C GLY A 151 -7.00 33.92 -0.50
N ASN A 152 -6.17 32.89 -0.70
CA ASN A 152 -6.52 31.47 -0.58
C ASN A 152 -5.72 30.74 0.53
N ASN A 153 -4.74 31.40 1.17
CA ASN A 153 -3.86 30.85 2.22
C ASN A 153 -2.92 29.76 1.67
N ASP A 154 -2.43 29.95 0.44
CA ASP A 154 -1.44 29.12 -0.20
C ASP A 154 -0.04 29.33 0.40
N ILE A 155 0.78 28.29 0.29
CA ILE A 155 2.12 28.15 0.86
C ILE A 155 3.21 28.49 -0.16
N VAL A 156 2.85 28.73 -1.42
CA VAL A 156 3.80 29.11 -2.47
C VAL A 156 4.33 30.52 -2.21
N THR A 157 5.52 30.55 -1.62
CA THR A 157 6.23 31.78 -1.25
C THR A 157 7.56 31.92 -1.96
N GLU A 158 7.82 31.09 -2.98
CA GLU A 158 9.13 31.00 -3.62
C GLU A 158 9.06 31.42 -5.09
N ASN A 159 10.02 32.25 -5.52
CA ASN A 159 10.19 32.63 -6.92
C ASN A 159 11.67 32.48 -7.31
N LEU A 160 11.97 32.42 -8.61
CA LEU A 160 13.33 32.28 -9.12
C LEU A 160 14.14 33.55 -8.94
N CYS A 161 14.90 33.63 -7.85
CA CYS A 161 15.95 34.62 -7.72
C CYS A 161 17.10 34.21 -6.80
N GLY A 162 18.34 34.47 -7.21
CA GLY A 162 19.54 34.15 -6.43
C GLY A 162 19.80 35.00 -5.17
N GLY A 163 18.85 35.84 -4.71
CA GLY A 163 19.02 36.70 -3.53
C GLY A 163 17.69 37.16 -2.89
N THR A 164 17.72 37.74 -1.70
CA THR A 164 16.52 38.23 -0.99
C THR A 164 16.02 39.60 -1.45
N ASP A 165 16.83 40.34 -2.23
CA ASP A 165 16.63 41.76 -2.53
C ASP A 165 16.07 42.01 -3.94
N CYS A 166 15.61 40.95 -4.62
CA CYS A 166 15.19 40.97 -6.02
C CYS A 166 13.72 40.56 -6.21
N VAL A 167 12.97 40.36 -5.13
CA VAL A 167 11.52 40.22 -5.12
C VAL A 167 10.92 41.21 -4.13
N THR A 168 9.68 41.64 -4.34
CA THR A 168 8.93 42.47 -3.38
C THR A 168 8.58 41.65 -2.13
N THR A 169 7.99 42.30 -1.11
CA THR A 169 7.43 41.60 0.06
C THR A 169 6.37 40.56 -0.32
N ASP A 170 5.74 40.73 -1.50
CA ASP A 170 4.72 39.86 -2.07
C ASP A 170 5.32 38.88 -3.12
N GLY A 171 6.65 38.73 -3.18
CA GLY A 171 7.32 37.76 -4.07
C GLY A 171 7.43 38.16 -5.55
N ILE A 172 6.99 39.37 -5.93
CA ILE A 172 7.03 39.86 -7.31
C ILE A 172 8.47 40.28 -7.70
N PRO A 173 9.03 39.80 -8.84
CA PRO A 173 10.39 40.17 -9.26
C PRO A 173 10.59 41.69 -9.44
N LEU A 174 11.60 42.24 -8.77
CA LEU A 174 12.03 43.63 -8.95
C LEU A 174 12.79 43.75 -10.28
N ASN A 175 12.27 44.56 -11.18
CA ASN A 175 12.69 44.74 -12.58
C ASN A 175 14.16 45.15 -12.86
N ASN A 176 15.05 45.18 -11.88
CA ASN A 176 16.22 46.06 -11.92
C ASN A 176 17.60 45.42 -12.10
N SER A 177 17.81 44.09 -12.27
CA SER A 177 19.18 43.57 -12.46
C SER A 177 19.43 42.17 -13.07
N GLN A 178 18.45 41.44 -13.62
CA GLN A 178 18.73 40.15 -14.29
C GLN A 178 17.99 40.02 -15.63
N PRO A 179 18.60 39.39 -16.66
CA PRO A 179 17.96 39.19 -17.95
C PRO A 179 16.70 38.35 -17.78
N ILE A 180 15.59 38.92 -18.27
CA ILE A 180 14.28 38.40 -18.68
C ILE A 180 14.24 36.97 -19.27
N SER A 181 14.87 35.98 -18.64
CA SER A 181 14.73 34.58 -19.05
C SER A 181 13.49 33.92 -18.48
N GLN A 182 12.77 34.60 -17.58
CA GLN A 182 11.40 34.28 -17.23
C GLN A 182 10.52 35.34 -17.86
N ILE A 183 9.79 34.95 -18.89
CA ILE A 183 8.65 35.74 -19.34
C ILE A 183 7.65 35.65 -18.19
N VAL A 184 7.56 36.73 -17.41
CA VAL A 184 6.39 37.19 -16.65
C VAL A 184 5.17 36.25 -16.80
N GLY A 185 4.81 35.57 -15.71
CA GLY A 185 3.81 34.49 -15.55
C GLY A 185 2.75 34.37 -16.63
N GLY A 186 3.14 33.81 -17.78
CA GLY A 186 2.16 33.06 -18.55
C GLY A 186 2.03 31.74 -17.83
N SER A 187 0.86 31.45 -17.25
CA SER A 187 0.54 30.11 -16.75
C SER A 187 1.00 29.11 -17.81
N GLN A 188 2.07 28.36 -17.54
CA GLN A 188 2.26 27.14 -18.29
C GLN A 188 1.26 26.23 -17.63
N GLU A 189 0.03 26.15 -18.15
CA GLU A 189 -1.02 25.27 -17.59
C GLU A 189 -0.39 23.90 -17.39
N SER A 190 -0.01 23.63 -16.14
CA SER A 190 0.54 22.35 -15.76
C SER A 190 -0.60 21.38 -15.85
N ALA A 191 -0.29 20.13 -16.18
CA ALA A 191 -1.33 19.16 -16.07
C ALA A 191 -1.64 18.93 -14.61
N SER A 192 -2.85 19.31 -14.22
CA SER A 192 -3.29 19.07 -12.85
C SER A 192 -3.44 17.57 -12.61
N PHE A 193 -2.78 17.10 -11.55
CA PHE A 193 -2.98 15.77 -11.02
C PHE A 193 -4.20 15.77 -10.11
N THR A 194 -5.09 14.81 -10.30
CA THR A 194 -6.19 14.54 -9.38
C THR A 194 -6.02 13.13 -8.83
N VAL A 195 -5.85 13.02 -7.52
CA VAL A 195 -5.91 11.72 -6.84
C VAL A 195 -7.37 11.27 -6.77
N ALA A 196 -7.78 10.44 -7.72
CA ALA A 196 -9.15 9.92 -7.81
C ALA A 196 -9.43 8.90 -6.71
N ASN A 197 -8.45 8.07 -6.35
CA ASN A 197 -8.50 7.16 -5.22
C ASN A 197 -7.18 7.19 -4.47
N ASP A 198 -7.24 7.51 -3.20
CA ASP A 198 -6.07 7.54 -2.34
C ASP A 198 -5.72 6.15 -1.77
N LEU A 199 -4.48 6.03 -1.28
CA LEU A 199 -4.03 4.86 -0.55
C LEU A 199 -4.92 4.56 0.65
N GLN A 200 -5.22 3.29 0.84
CA GLN A 200 -6.01 2.81 1.97
C GLN A 200 -5.11 2.15 3.01
N ASN A 201 -5.43 2.37 4.29
CA ASN A 201 -4.76 1.70 5.40
C ASN A 201 -4.80 0.19 5.23
N GLN A 202 -3.65 -0.47 5.41
CA GLN A 202 -3.52 -1.92 5.30
C GLN A 202 -3.39 -2.56 6.67
N THR A 203 -3.95 -3.75 6.82
CA THR A 203 -3.75 -4.60 8.01
C THR A 203 -3.46 -6.01 7.56
N VAL A 204 -2.22 -6.44 7.75
CA VAL A 204 -1.72 -7.75 7.29
C VAL A 204 -0.95 -8.44 8.41
N CYS A 205 -0.72 -9.73 8.24
CA CYS A 205 0.09 -10.51 9.16
C CYS A 205 1.57 -10.37 8.79
N GLU A 206 2.45 -10.47 9.78
CA GLU A 206 3.90 -10.57 9.55
C GLU A 206 4.21 -11.68 8.52
N GLY A 207 5.16 -11.41 7.62
CA GLY A 207 5.55 -12.28 6.51
C GLY A 207 4.62 -12.24 5.29
N SER A 208 3.42 -11.66 5.39
CA SER A 208 2.47 -11.54 4.27
C SER A 208 2.79 -10.37 3.34
N GLU A 209 2.19 -10.38 2.14
CA GLU A 209 2.24 -9.24 1.21
C GLU A 209 1.23 -8.16 1.63
N ALA A 210 1.65 -6.90 1.59
CA ALA A 210 0.76 -5.74 1.72
C ALA A 210 0.72 -4.96 0.41
N THR A 211 -0.46 -4.69 -0.13
CA THR A 211 -0.65 -3.94 -1.37
C THR A 211 -1.30 -2.59 -1.12
N PHE A 212 -0.72 -1.56 -1.69
CA PHE A 212 -1.18 -0.18 -1.66
C PHE A 212 -1.58 0.21 -3.08
N THR A 213 -2.86 0.58 -3.24
CA THR A 213 -3.42 0.96 -4.53
C THR A 213 -3.88 2.42 -4.48
N ALA A 214 -3.40 3.23 -5.42
CA ALA A 214 -3.92 4.58 -5.67
C ALA A 214 -4.34 4.71 -7.14
N THR A 215 -5.30 5.58 -7.43
CA THR A 215 -5.65 5.99 -8.78
C THR A 215 -5.39 7.48 -8.92
N ILE A 216 -4.51 7.85 -9.85
CA ILE A 216 -4.16 9.23 -10.14
C ILE A 216 -4.57 9.52 -11.58
N SER A 217 -5.31 10.60 -11.76
CA SER A 217 -5.77 11.11 -13.05
C SER A 217 -5.00 12.37 -13.38
N VAL A 218 -4.74 12.62 -14.66
CA VAL A 218 -4.05 13.82 -15.10
C VAL A 218 -4.83 14.47 -16.22
N SER A 219 -4.98 15.79 -16.14
CA SER A 219 -5.98 16.55 -16.90
C SER A 219 -5.53 17.09 -18.26
N SER A 220 -4.33 16.75 -18.77
CA SER A 220 -3.82 17.35 -20.02
C SER A 220 -3.75 16.40 -21.23
N ASP A 221 -4.00 16.99 -22.40
CA ASP A 221 -3.80 16.37 -23.72
C ASP A 221 -2.31 16.32 -24.14
N PHE A 222 -1.40 16.86 -23.31
CA PHE A 222 0.00 17.12 -23.67
C PHE A 222 1.01 16.20 -23.01
N ILE A 223 0.61 15.35 -22.05
CA ILE A 223 1.56 14.50 -21.33
C ILE A 223 1.51 13.05 -21.79
N THR A 224 2.70 12.49 -22.00
CA THR A 224 2.90 11.12 -22.45
C THR A 224 3.63 10.24 -21.44
N THR A 225 4.20 10.77 -20.34
CA THR A 225 4.98 9.99 -19.37
C THR A 225 4.99 10.62 -17.98
N TYR A 226 4.88 9.79 -16.93
CA TYR A 226 4.99 10.22 -15.52
C TYR A 226 5.84 9.25 -14.71
N ASP A 227 6.54 9.76 -13.70
CA ASP A 227 7.31 9.00 -12.73
C ASP A 227 6.55 8.85 -11.41
N TYR A 228 6.72 7.73 -10.73
CA TYR A 228 6.23 7.54 -9.37
C TYR A 228 7.27 6.88 -8.48
N GLN A 229 7.14 7.10 -7.16
CA GLN A 229 7.98 6.51 -6.13
C GLN A 229 7.17 6.28 -4.86
N LEU A 230 7.11 5.04 -4.37
CA LEU A 230 6.56 4.77 -3.04
C LEU A 230 7.55 5.26 -1.97
N GLN A 231 7.05 6.03 -1.02
CA GLN A 231 7.81 6.49 0.14
C GLN A 231 7.25 5.88 1.42
N VAL A 232 8.14 5.62 2.37
CA VAL A 232 7.81 5.13 3.71
C VAL A 232 8.28 6.13 4.76
N SER A 233 7.50 6.26 5.83
CA SER A 233 7.85 6.99 7.03
C SER A 233 7.70 6.09 8.26
N ALA A 234 8.80 5.91 9.00
CA ALA A 234 8.82 5.16 10.27
C ALA A 234 8.59 6.05 11.50
N ASP A 235 8.51 7.37 11.31
CA ASP A 235 8.45 8.38 12.37
C ASP A 235 7.16 9.22 12.31
N SER A 236 6.06 8.56 11.96
CA SER A 236 4.71 9.14 11.90
C SER A 236 4.58 10.34 10.94
N GLY A 237 5.31 10.32 9.83
CA GLY A 237 5.24 11.31 8.75
C GLY A 237 6.27 12.44 8.85
N SER A 238 7.21 12.38 9.79
CA SER A 238 8.21 13.44 9.98
C SER A 238 9.30 13.38 8.91
N THR A 239 9.76 12.18 8.55
CA THR A 239 10.70 11.93 7.47
C THR A 239 10.17 10.84 6.54
N TRP A 240 10.53 10.96 5.26
CA TRP A 240 10.10 10.05 4.20
C TRP A 240 11.32 9.55 3.43
N THR A 241 11.37 8.24 3.20
CA THR A 241 12.45 7.58 2.44
C THR A 241 11.87 6.72 1.34
N ASP A 242 12.56 6.66 0.21
CA ASP A 242 12.12 5.88 -0.95
C ASP A 242 12.19 4.37 -0.69
N VAL A 243 11.12 3.66 -1.02
CA VAL A 243 11.06 2.20 -0.98
C VAL A 243 11.72 1.66 -2.25
N ALA A 244 12.84 0.94 -2.07
CA ALA A 244 13.64 0.44 -3.17
C ALA A 244 12.84 -0.47 -4.12
N GLY A 245 12.98 -0.23 -5.43
CA GLY A 245 12.34 -1.04 -6.48
C GLY A 245 10.85 -0.73 -6.71
N GLN A 246 10.29 0.25 -5.98
CA GLN A 246 8.88 0.65 -6.09
C GLN A 246 8.74 1.99 -6.82
N SER A 247 9.30 2.04 -8.03
CA SER A 247 9.30 3.20 -8.94
C SER A 247 9.06 2.77 -10.37
N GLY A 248 8.45 3.62 -11.19
CA GLY A 248 8.23 3.32 -12.61
C GLY A 248 7.68 4.50 -13.41
N THR A 249 7.47 4.25 -14.70
CA THR A 249 6.93 5.22 -15.67
C THR A 249 5.63 4.70 -16.30
N ASP A 250 4.60 5.54 -16.47
CA ASP A 250 3.34 5.18 -17.14
C ASP A 250 2.91 6.23 -18.20
N GLU A 251 2.15 5.81 -19.22
CA GLU A 251 1.77 6.61 -20.42
C GLU A 251 0.26 6.94 -20.51
N ILE A 252 -0.52 6.70 -19.45
CA ILE A 252 -2.00 6.81 -19.46
C ILE A 252 -2.48 8.03 -18.65
N SER A 253 -3.51 8.73 -19.14
CA SER A 253 -4.15 9.88 -18.47
C SER A 253 -4.88 9.55 -17.15
N VAL A 254 -5.10 8.27 -16.86
CA VAL A 254 -5.54 7.75 -15.56
C VAL A 254 -4.76 6.47 -15.30
N PHE A 255 -3.98 6.43 -14.23
CA PHE A 255 -3.20 5.26 -13.87
C PHE A 255 -3.58 4.76 -12.47
N THR A 256 -3.67 3.44 -12.35
CA THR A 256 -3.81 2.76 -11.06
C THR A 256 -2.44 2.22 -10.69
N LEU A 257 -1.87 2.75 -9.63
CA LEU A 257 -0.60 2.30 -9.12
C LEU A 257 -0.82 1.28 -8.02
N ASP A 258 -0.47 0.02 -8.31
CA ASP A 258 -0.42 -1.06 -7.33
C ASP A 258 1.03 -1.26 -6.88
N VAL A 259 1.31 -0.91 -5.63
CA VAL A 259 2.63 -1.11 -5.02
C VAL A 259 2.52 -2.16 -3.94
N SER A 260 3.31 -3.23 -4.01
CA SER A 260 3.27 -4.31 -3.03
C SER A 260 4.58 -4.49 -2.26
N ILE A 261 4.46 -4.73 -0.95
CA ILE A 261 5.56 -5.10 -0.07
C ILE A 261 5.43 -6.60 0.17
N PRO A 262 6.25 -7.45 -0.47
CA PRO A 262 6.00 -8.88 -0.57
C PRO A 262 6.14 -9.64 0.75
N SER A 263 6.90 -9.10 1.71
CA SER A 263 7.07 -9.70 3.03
C SER A 263 7.24 -8.60 4.07
N VAL A 264 6.16 -8.29 4.79
CA VAL A 264 6.19 -7.30 5.87
C VAL A 264 6.84 -7.89 7.13
N THR A 265 7.54 -7.05 7.90
CA THR A 265 8.19 -7.44 9.17
C THR A 265 7.56 -6.69 10.34
N ALA A 266 7.71 -7.19 11.58
CA ALA A 266 7.18 -6.52 12.77
C ALA A 266 7.66 -5.05 12.93
N ASP A 267 8.89 -4.73 12.53
CA ASP A 267 9.45 -3.36 12.58
C ASP A 267 8.74 -2.37 11.65
N MET A 268 7.95 -2.86 10.68
CA MET A 268 7.15 -2.03 9.79
C MET A 268 5.80 -1.62 10.40
N ASN A 269 5.48 -2.10 11.61
CA ASN A 269 4.20 -1.82 12.24
C ASN A 269 4.01 -0.33 12.55
N ASN A 270 2.89 0.23 12.08
CA ASN A 270 2.53 1.65 12.15
C ASN A 270 3.29 2.58 11.20
N ASN A 271 4.13 2.06 10.31
CA ASN A 271 4.73 2.88 9.27
C ASN A 271 3.64 3.48 8.37
N LEU A 272 3.90 4.69 7.89
CA LEU A 272 3.08 5.38 6.91
C LEU A 272 3.68 5.24 5.53
N TYR A 273 2.82 5.12 4.52
CA TYR A 273 3.20 4.97 3.12
C TYR A 273 2.45 6.01 2.28
N ARG A 274 3.16 6.65 1.35
CA ARG A 274 2.57 7.57 0.38
C ARG A 274 3.24 7.38 -0.97
N ILE A 275 2.56 7.69 -2.05
CA ILE A 275 3.16 7.73 -3.37
C ILE A 275 3.53 9.17 -3.68
N PHE A 276 4.79 9.40 -4.03
CA PHE A 276 5.20 10.59 -4.77
C PHE A 276 4.97 10.31 -6.26
N TYR A 277 4.34 11.25 -6.96
CA TYR A 277 4.15 11.18 -8.41
C TYR A 277 4.63 12.48 -9.02
N ASN A 278 5.28 12.41 -10.18
CA ASN A 278 5.85 13.56 -10.85
C ASN A 278 5.76 13.43 -12.37
N ASN A 279 5.69 14.55 -13.07
CA ASN A 279 5.85 14.57 -14.51
C ASN A 279 7.33 14.75 -14.87
N SER A 280 7.83 13.96 -15.82
CA SER A 280 9.19 14.09 -16.36
C SER A 280 9.36 15.35 -17.23
N ALA A 281 8.27 15.99 -17.65
CA ALA A 281 8.24 17.17 -18.51
C ALA A 281 7.93 18.49 -17.77
N ASN A 282 8.39 18.66 -16.53
CA ASN A 282 8.24 19.85 -15.66
C ASN A 282 6.83 20.11 -15.10
N THR A 283 6.49 19.46 -13.99
CA THR A 283 5.54 20.03 -13.02
C THR A 283 6.00 19.69 -11.60
N CYS A 284 5.44 20.34 -10.59
CA CYS A 284 5.64 19.92 -9.21
C CYS A 284 4.98 18.55 -9.01
N GLY A 285 5.78 17.58 -8.56
CA GLY A 285 5.23 16.30 -8.17
C GLY A 285 4.36 16.44 -6.92
N GLY A 286 3.29 15.67 -6.85
CA GLY A 286 2.40 15.63 -5.70
C GLY A 286 2.59 14.39 -4.85
N TYR A 287 1.83 14.31 -3.77
CA TYR A 287 1.78 13.15 -2.91
C TYR A 287 0.34 12.68 -2.73
N THR A 288 0.13 11.38 -2.69
CA THR A 288 -1.11 10.82 -2.14
C THR A 288 -1.17 11.09 -0.64
N ASN A 289 -2.36 10.99 -0.04
CA ASN A 289 -2.44 10.88 1.41
C ASN A 289 -1.65 9.67 1.91
N ALA A 290 -1.19 9.79 3.15
CA ALA A 290 -0.46 8.73 3.80
C ALA A 290 -1.42 7.62 4.29
N ALA A 291 -1.15 6.38 3.88
CA ALA A 291 -1.81 5.19 4.41
C ALA A 291 -0.94 4.48 5.44
N LYS A 292 -1.56 4.01 6.51
CA LYS A 292 -0.90 3.29 7.60
C LYS A 292 -0.86 1.80 7.32
N LEU A 293 0.30 1.18 7.52
CA LEU A 293 0.45 -0.27 7.62
C LEU A 293 0.32 -0.71 9.08
N THR A 294 -0.62 -1.60 9.36
CA THR A 294 -0.72 -2.30 10.64
C THR A 294 -0.26 -3.73 10.45
N VAL A 295 0.86 -4.09 11.08
CA VAL A 295 1.39 -5.45 11.04
C VAL A 295 0.91 -6.16 12.30
N LYS A 296 0.27 -7.31 12.10
CA LYS A 296 -0.14 -8.21 13.17
C LYS A 296 0.90 -9.31 13.32
N ASP A 297 1.37 -9.48 14.55
CA ASP A 297 2.31 -10.55 14.88
C ASP A 297 1.69 -11.92 14.59
N LEU A 298 2.51 -12.85 14.13
CA LEU A 298 2.10 -14.25 14.01
C LEU A 298 1.96 -14.85 15.42
N PRO A 299 0.93 -15.68 15.67
CA PRO A 299 0.88 -16.45 16.89
C PRO A 299 2.08 -17.42 16.95
N ALA A 300 2.55 -17.71 18.16
CA ALA A 300 3.63 -18.68 18.36
C ALA A 300 3.29 -20.04 17.72
N THR A 301 4.29 -20.71 17.16
CA THR A 301 4.13 -22.08 16.65
C THR A 301 3.74 -23.02 17.78
N PRO A 302 2.72 -23.89 17.61
CA PRO A 302 2.31 -24.84 18.64
C PRO A 302 3.44 -25.78 19.04
N THR A 303 3.50 -26.11 20.32
CA THR A 303 4.48 -27.07 20.86
C THR A 303 3.79 -28.01 21.84
N LEU A 304 4.38 -29.18 22.10
CA LEU A 304 3.82 -30.15 23.03
C LEU A 304 4.39 -29.97 24.43
N SER A 305 3.51 -30.03 25.43
CA SER A 305 3.92 -30.19 26.82
C SER A 305 4.11 -31.67 27.18
N THR A 306 3.25 -32.54 26.65
CA THR A 306 3.23 -33.97 26.92
C THR A 306 2.64 -34.73 25.73
N ALA A 307 3.14 -35.95 25.52
CA ALA A 307 2.58 -36.88 24.54
C ALA A 307 2.71 -38.31 25.05
N VAL A 308 1.60 -39.04 25.00
CA VAL A 308 1.49 -40.47 25.25
C VAL A 308 0.95 -41.07 23.96
N GLN A 309 1.80 -41.85 23.28
CA GLN A 309 1.39 -42.58 22.09
C GLN A 309 0.50 -43.76 22.47
N PRO A 310 -0.35 -44.25 21.56
CA PRO A 310 -1.00 -45.55 21.71
C PRO A 310 0.02 -46.65 21.98
N SER A 311 -0.44 -47.74 22.61
CA SER A 311 0.33 -48.93 22.95
C SER A 311 -0.55 -50.16 22.84
N CYS A 312 0.04 -51.35 23.01
CA CYS A 312 -0.70 -52.61 22.95
C CYS A 312 -1.74 -52.77 24.05
N ASP A 313 -1.45 -52.27 25.25
CA ASP A 313 -2.39 -52.31 26.38
C ASP A 313 -3.41 -51.17 26.34
N ASN A 314 -3.09 -50.11 25.61
CA ASN A 314 -3.95 -48.95 25.46
C ASN A 314 -3.91 -48.44 24.02
N VAL A 315 -4.92 -48.84 23.25
CA VAL A 315 -5.11 -48.41 21.85
C VAL A 315 -5.41 -46.91 21.69
N SER A 316 -5.59 -46.20 22.80
CA SER A 316 -5.67 -44.75 22.84
C SER A 316 -4.39 -44.16 23.42
N GLY A 317 -4.01 -42.98 22.94
CA GLY A 317 -3.03 -42.14 23.60
C GLY A 317 -3.60 -40.73 23.74
N THR A 318 -2.78 -39.81 24.23
CA THR A 318 -3.15 -38.40 24.42
C THR A 318 -1.93 -37.54 24.16
N PHE A 319 -2.12 -36.33 23.64
CA PHE A 319 -1.07 -35.33 23.68
C PHE A 319 -1.67 -33.97 24.01
N THR A 320 -0.83 -33.09 24.56
CA THR A 320 -1.28 -31.81 25.08
C THR A 320 -0.41 -30.71 24.50
N ILE A 321 -1.04 -29.71 23.87
CA ILE A 321 -0.33 -28.49 23.43
C ILE A 321 0.04 -27.67 24.66
N ASP A 322 1.24 -27.09 24.66
CA ASP A 322 1.64 -26.10 25.65
C ASP A 322 0.86 -24.80 25.42
N MET A 323 -0.02 -24.49 26.36
CA MET A 323 -0.89 -23.31 26.31
C MET A 323 -0.22 -22.04 26.85
N SER A 324 0.97 -22.15 27.45
CA SER A 324 1.65 -21.03 28.11
C SER A 324 2.04 -19.91 27.13
N ALA A 325 2.39 -20.27 25.89
CA ALA A 325 2.72 -19.33 24.83
C ALA A 325 1.53 -18.49 24.33
N TYR A 326 0.30 -18.86 24.71
CA TYR A 326 -0.94 -18.24 24.24
C TYR A 326 -1.75 -17.58 25.37
N ALA A 327 -1.13 -17.37 26.53
CA ALA A 327 -1.80 -16.80 27.69
C ALA A 327 -2.27 -15.36 27.41
N GLY A 328 -3.58 -15.12 27.56
CA GLY A 328 -4.18 -13.78 27.44
C GLY A 328 -4.71 -13.43 26.05
N GLU A 329 -4.44 -14.23 25.03
CA GLU A 329 -4.98 -14.03 23.68
C GLU A 329 -6.12 -15.00 23.35
N LYS A 330 -7.03 -14.57 22.47
CA LYS A 330 -8.03 -15.47 21.89
C LYS A 330 -7.45 -16.09 20.62
N PHE A 331 -7.02 -17.34 20.72
CA PHE A 331 -6.55 -18.15 19.59
C PHE A 331 -7.55 -19.26 19.25
N LYS A 332 -7.41 -19.79 18.03
CA LYS A 332 -8.08 -21.00 17.57
C LYS A 332 -7.02 -21.94 17.00
N PHE A 333 -7.05 -23.21 17.37
CA PHE A 333 -6.22 -24.21 16.69
C PHE A 333 -6.93 -24.75 15.45
N ASN A 334 -6.17 -24.83 14.35
CA ASN A 334 -6.58 -25.47 13.12
C ASN A 334 -5.78 -26.76 13.00
N ILE A 335 -6.49 -27.87 12.80
CA ILE A 335 -5.93 -29.22 12.82
C ILE A 335 -6.27 -29.89 11.50
N GLN A 336 -5.29 -30.55 10.88
CA GLN A 336 -5.46 -31.38 9.71
C GLN A 336 -4.78 -32.74 9.93
N PRO A 337 -5.37 -33.86 9.51
CA PRO A 337 -6.69 -33.97 8.90
C PRO A 337 -7.82 -33.74 9.92
N SER A 338 -9.01 -33.40 9.44
CA SER A 338 -10.21 -33.21 10.27
C SER A 338 -10.98 -34.52 10.46
N ASP A 339 -10.27 -35.59 10.81
CA ASP A 339 -10.77 -36.97 10.86
C ASP A 339 -11.58 -37.32 12.12
N GLY A 340 -12.00 -36.30 12.87
CA GLY A 340 -12.75 -36.46 14.11
C GLY A 340 -11.95 -36.09 15.35
N ALA A 341 -10.62 -35.91 15.22
CA ALA A 341 -9.76 -35.44 16.30
C ALA A 341 -10.29 -34.14 16.92
N ARG A 342 -10.32 -34.09 18.25
CA ARG A 342 -10.81 -32.96 19.03
C ARG A 342 -9.70 -32.44 19.91
N ILE A 343 -9.61 -31.12 20.01
CA ILE A 343 -8.81 -30.45 21.02
C ILE A 343 -9.70 -29.84 22.09
N ASP A 344 -9.43 -30.12 23.34
CA ASP A 344 -9.94 -29.34 24.46
C ASP A 344 -9.10 -28.07 24.59
N ILE A 345 -9.68 -26.94 24.20
CA ILE A 345 -9.02 -25.63 24.22
C ILE A 345 -8.63 -25.13 25.61
N THR A 346 -9.17 -25.74 26.68
CA THR A 346 -8.87 -25.37 28.06
C THR A 346 -7.65 -26.12 28.57
N THR A 347 -7.54 -27.39 28.23
CA THR A 347 -6.48 -28.27 28.72
C THR A 347 -5.35 -28.47 27.71
N GLY A 348 -5.59 -28.16 26.44
CA GLY A 348 -4.69 -28.45 25.31
C GLY A 348 -4.74 -29.91 24.86
N ALA A 349 -5.58 -30.75 25.47
CA ALA A 349 -5.60 -32.20 25.26
C ALA A 349 -6.27 -32.58 23.93
N PHE A 350 -5.64 -33.49 23.20
CA PHE A 350 -6.17 -34.08 21.97
C PHE A 350 -6.76 -35.47 22.21
N THR A 351 -7.98 -35.66 21.70
CA THR A 351 -8.73 -36.93 21.75
C THR A 351 -9.32 -37.29 20.40
N ASP A 352 -9.84 -38.52 20.27
CA ASP A 352 -10.59 -39.01 19.09
C ASP A 352 -9.80 -38.93 17.77
N TYR A 353 -8.48 -39.06 17.83
CA TYR A 353 -7.61 -39.07 16.65
C TYR A 353 -7.53 -40.45 16.00
N THR A 354 -7.12 -40.49 14.74
CA THR A 354 -6.83 -41.73 14.01
C THR A 354 -5.38 -42.15 14.19
N VAL A 355 -5.19 -43.41 14.54
CA VAL A 355 -3.88 -44.05 14.68
C VAL A 355 -3.18 -44.15 13.33
N GLY A 356 -1.90 -43.78 13.26
CA GLY A 356 -1.11 -43.77 12.02
C GLY A 356 -1.18 -42.48 11.21
N THR A 357 -1.91 -41.48 11.70
CA THR A 357 -2.09 -40.20 11.02
C THR A 357 -1.08 -39.18 11.51
N THR A 358 -0.54 -38.38 10.58
CA THR A 358 0.20 -37.16 10.92
C THR A 358 -0.76 -35.98 10.97
N TYR A 359 -0.73 -35.28 12.10
CA TYR A 359 -1.51 -34.09 12.37
C TYR A 359 -0.68 -32.84 12.19
N SER A 360 -1.14 -31.96 11.30
CA SER A 360 -0.63 -30.61 11.13
C SER A 360 -1.47 -29.64 11.96
N ILE A 361 -0.82 -28.95 12.90
CA ILE A 361 -1.47 -28.10 13.90
C ILE A 361 -0.95 -26.68 13.75
N THR A 362 -1.85 -25.72 13.53
CA THR A 362 -1.54 -24.28 13.52
C THR A 362 -2.41 -23.54 14.52
N ALA A 363 -1.91 -22.41 15.02
CA ALA A 363 -2.67 -21.47 15.82
C ALA A 363 -3.13 -20.29 14.95
N THR A 364 -4.34 -19.77 15.19
CA THR A 364 -4.86 -18.57 14.53
C THR A 364 -5.22 -17.51 15.57
N THR A 365 -4.62 -16.32 15.47
CA THR A 365 -4.95 -15.14 16.29
C THR A 365 -5.05 -13.92 15.37
N HIS A 366 -6.07 -13.06 15.55
CA HIS A 366 -6.28 -11.86 14.73
C HIS A 366 -6.33 -12.09 13.20
N ASN A 367 -6.71 -13.30 12.77
CA ASN A 367 -6.67 -13.82 11.40
C ASN A 367 -5.26 -14.13 10.86
N CYS A 368 -4.24 -14.15 11.71
CA CYS A 368 -2.89 -14.58 11.40
C CYS A 368 -2.68 -16.03 11.85
N ILE A 369 -2.02 -16.82 11.01
CA ILE A 369 -1.82 -18.27 11.20
C ILE A 369 -0.34 -18.50 11.49
N SER A 370 -0.02 -19.26 12.54
CA SER A 370 1.35 -19.65 12.86
C SER A 370 1.93 -20.61 11.82
N ASP A 371 3.23 -20.85 11.90
CA ASP A 371 3.80 -22.06 11.30
C ASP A 371 3.12 -23.33 11.86
N ALA A 372 3.18 -24.40 11.09
CA ALA A 372 2.62 -25.69 11.46
C ALA A 372 3.55 -26.49 12.36
N PHE A 373 2.97 -27.09 13.39
CA PHE A 373 3.58 -28.17 14.15
C PHE A 373 3.02 -29.51 13.66
N GLU A 374 3.92 -30.44 13.33
CA GLU A 374 3.55 -31.77 12.84
C GLU A 374 3.69 -32.81 13.96
N PHE A 375 2.64 -33.59 14.18
CA PHE A 375 2.62 -34.68 15.15
C PHE A 375 2.08 -35.97 14.54
N THR A 376 2.90 -37.01 14.50
CA THR A 376 2.47 -38.33 14.04
C THR A 376 1.98 -39.17 15.22
N VAL A 377 0.76 -39.67 15.10
CA VAL A 377 0.26 -40.75 15.95
C VAL A 377 0.80 -42.05 15.39
N ASN A 378 1.63 -42.75 16.15
CA ASN A 378 2.25 -43.98 15.69
C ASN A 378 1.20 -45.06 15.47
N GLN A 379 1.32 -45.81 14.36
CA GLN A 379 0.55 -47.04 14.22
C GLN A 379 0.99 -48.07 15.25
N ILE A 380 0.02 -48.77 15.83
CA ILE A 380 0.26 -49.98 16.61
C ILE A 380 -0.18 -51.14 15.74
N THR A 381 0.78 -51.95 15.31
CA THR A 381 0.49 -53.22 14.65
C THR A 381 0.49 -54.34 15.67
N ASN A 382 -0.21 -55.45 15.41
CA ASN A 382 -0.17 -56.61 16.30
C ASN A 382 1.27 -57.11 16.51
N LYS A 383 2.14 -56.95 15.52
CA LYS A 383 3.56 -57.30 15.62
C LYS A 383 4.29 -56.46 16.65
N ASP A 384 3.86 -55.23 16.89
CA ASP A 384 4.44 -54.37 17.92
C ASP A 384 3.99 -54.78 19.34
N CYS A 385 3.13 -55.81 19.45
CA CYS A 385 2.58 -56.32 20.69
C CYS A 385 3.15 -57.69 21.03
N LYS A 386 3.49 -57.85 22.31
CA LYS A 386 4.01 -59.10 22.85
C LYS A 386 2.88 -60.07 23.21
N SER A 387 3.10 -61.36 23.01
CA SER A 387 2.19 -62.41 23.49
C SER A 387 2.20 -62.52 25.01
N ASP A 388 1.09 -63.01 25.56
CA ASP A 388 1.03 -63.36 26.98
C ASP A 388 1.94 -64.57 27.24
N GLU A 389 2.49 -64.65 28.46
CA GLU A 389 3.32 -65.78 28.89
C GLU A 389 2.48 -67.07 28.97
N PRO A 390 2.98 -68.22 28.48
CA PRO A 390 2.34 -69.50 28.76
C PRO A 390 2.60 -69.91 30.21
N THR A 391 1.91 -70.95 30.68
CA THR A 391 2.27 -71.64 31.93
C THR A 391 2.90 -72.97 31.60
N ILE A 392 3.80 -73.46 32.47
CA ILE A 392 4.32 -74.83 32.46
C ILE A 392 3.81 -75.50 33.74
N ASP A 393 3.22 -76.68 33.61
CA ASP A 393 3.01 -77.55 34.76
C ASP A 393 4.34 -78.22 35.09
N ASP A 394 4.86 -78.01 36.30
CA ASP A 394 6.17 -78.53 36.70
C ASP A 394 6.26 -80.05 36.46
N PRO A 395 7.16 -80.53 35.59
CA PRO A 395 7.30 -81.95 35.31
C PRO A 395 7.90 -82.68 36.51
N THR A 396 7.67 -83.99 36.60
CA THR A 396 8.24 -84.88 37.60
C THR A 396 9.27 -85.82 36.96
N GLU A 397 10.26 -86.27 37.72
CA GLU A 397 11.20 -87.30 37.25
C GLU A 397 10.45 -88.52 36.65
N GLY A 398 10.78 -88.84 35.39
CA GLY A 398 10.19 -89.95 34.65
C GLY A 398 8.89 -89.64 33.91
N ASP A 399 8.45 -88.38 33.86
CA ASP A 399 7.39 -87.95 32.95
C ASP A 399 7.88 -88.05 31.50
N ASP A 400 7.03 -88.64 30.64
CA ASP A 400 7.30 -88.77 29.20
C ASP A 400 6.84 -87.53 28.41
N THR A 401 6.11 -86.60 29.05
CA THR A 401 5.58 -85.39 28.43
C THR A 401 5.70 -84.18 29.36
N VAL A 402 5.73 -82.98 28.78
CA VAL A 402 5.62 -81.70 29.51
C VAL A 402 4.33 -81.01 29.06
N THR A 403 3.54 -80.56 30.02
CA THR A 403 2.26 -79.88 29.77
C THR A 403 2.26 -78.45 30.28
N GLY A 404 1.28 -77.68 29.82
CA GLY A 404 1.04 -76.35 30.35
C GLY A 404 -0.20 -75.70 29.76
N GLY A 405 -0.40 -74.43 30.13
CA GLY A 405 -1.51 -73.59 29.67
C GLY A 405 -1.03 -72.50 28.73
N GLY A 406 -1.92 -71.99 27.90
CA GLY A 406 -1.63 -70.91 26.97
C GLY A 406 -2.87 -70.34 26.29
N ASN A 407 -2.66 -69.39 25.38
CA ASN A 407 -3.74 -68.83 24.57
C ASN A 407 -4.07 -69.78 23.41
N PRO A 408 -5.33 -70.23 23.23
CA PRO A 408 -5.72 -71.15 22.16
C PRO A 408 -5.22 -70.75 20.76
N GLY A 409 -4.65 -71.71 20.03
CA GLY A 409 -4.11 -71.52 18.69
C GLY A 409 -2.73 -70.84 18.61
N SER A 410 -2.12 -70.52 19.75
CA SER A 410 -0.76 -69.96 19.81
C SER A 410 0.31 -71.04 19.66
N GLU A 411 1.46 -70.68 19.10
CA GLU A 411 2.62 -71.57 19.02
C GLU A 411 3.38 -71.54 20.36
N ILE A 412 3.71 -72.71 20.90
CA ILE A 412 4.57 -72.87 22.07
C ILE A 412 5.92 -73.42 21.60
N VAL A 413 7.00 -72.82 22.05
CA VAL A 413 8.37 -73.31 21.86
C VAL A 413 8.93 -73.70 23.22
N VAL A 414 9.13 -75.00 23.44
CA VAL A 414 9.68 -75.58 24.67
C VAL A 414 11.15 -75.91 24.47
N THR A 415 12.01 -75.53 25.41
CA THR A 415 13.44 -75.90 25.45
C THR A 415 13.70 -76.78 26.65
N PHE A 416 14.24 -77.97 26.40
CA PHE A 416 14.59 -79.00 27.39
C PHE A 416 16.01 -78.78 27.96
N PRO A 417 16.35 -79.43 29.10
CA PRO A 417 17.65 -79.26 29.77
C PRO A 417 18.86 -79.57 28.89
N ASP A 418 18.77 -80.57 28.00
CA ASP A 418 19.79 -80.89 26.99
C ASP A 418 19.95 -79.85 25.86
N GLY A 419 19.06 -78.84 25.81
CA GLY A 419 18.96 -77.84 24.76
C GLY A 419 18.11 -78.27 23.56
N GLY A 420 17.44 -79.42 23.64
CA GLY A 420 16.44 -79.87 22.68
C GLY A 420 15.26 -78.90 22.65
N VAL A 421 14.77 -78.59 21.44
CA VAL A 421 13.68 -77.64 21.23
C VAL A 421 12.52 -78.34 20.55
N VAL A 422 11.33 -78.28 21.15
CA VAL A 422 10.10 -78.85 20.62
C VAL A 422 9.04 -77.76 20.51
N THR A 423 8.28 -77.78 19.40
CA THR A 423 7.22 -76.83 19.14
C THR A 423 5.85 -77.51 19.12
N THR A 424 4.85 -76.88 19.73
CA THR A 424 3.45 -77.35 19.69
C THR A 424 2.49 -76.17 19.52
N THR A 425 1.19 -76.45 19.40
CA THR A 425 0.14 -75.43 19.38
C THR A 425 -0.76 -75.63 20.58
N VAL A 426 -1.17 -74.54 21.23
CA VAL A 426 -2.18 -74.58 22.29
C VAL A 426 -3.53 -74.98 21.70
N ASP A 427 -4.19 -75.95 22.32
CA ASP A 427 -5.50 -76.44 21.91
C ASP A 427 -6.64 -75.43 22.16
N GLU A 428 -7.86 -75.78 21.74
CA GLU A 428 -9.05 -74.93 21.92
C GLU A 428 -9.45 -74.73 23.39
N ASP A 429 -9.02 -75.63 24.28
CA ASP A 429 -9.29 -75.59 25.72
C ASP A 429 -8.21 -74.80 26.49
N GLY A 430 -7.15 -74.33 25.82
CA GLY A 430 -6.07 -73.54 26.40
C GLY A 430 -4.92 -74.36 26.97
N ASN A 431 -4.80 -75.64 26.61
CA ASN A 431 -3.75 -76.53 27.09
C ASN A 431 -2.77 -76.87 25.96
N TRP A 432 -1.54 -77.22 26.31
CA TRP A 432 -0.54 -77.74 25.39
C TRP A 432 0.24 -78.89 26.00
N GLU A 433 0.77 -79.76 25.15
CA GLU A 433 1.55 -80.94 25.52
C GLU A 433 2.66 -81.15 24.48
N VAL A 434 3.86 -81.50 24.95
CA VAL A 434 4.99 -81.95 24.14
C VAL A 434 5.60 -83.22 24.72
N ASP A 435 5.98 -84.16 23.85
CA ASP A 435 6.75 -85.33 24.24
C ASP A 435 8.18 -84.93 24.62
N VAL A 436 8.73 -85.56 25.67
CA VAL A 436 10.15 -85.42 26.04
C VAL A 436 11.02 -86.06 24.93
N PRO A 437 12.08 -85.38 24.43
CA PRO A 437 12.92 -85.91 23.36
C PRO A 437 13.55 -87.27 23.66
N ASP A 438 13.65 -88.14 22.64
CA ASP A 438 14.28 -89.45 22.78
C ASP A 438 15.73 -89.35 23.32
N GLY A 439 15.97 -89.93 24.50
CA GLY A 439 17.28 -89.95 25.15
C GLY A 439 17.51 -88.83 26.15
N GLU A 440 16.53 -87.97 26.37
CA GLU A 440 16.49 -87.04 27.49
C GLU A 440 15.80 -87.68 28.71
N ASP A 441 16.46 -87.59 29.87
CA ASP A 441 15.92 -88.03 31.16
C ASP A 441 15.78 -86.79 32.04
N LEU A 442 14.55 -86.34 32.31
CA LEU A 442 14.30 -85.19 33.19
C LEU A 442 14.70 -85.51 34.63
N THR A 443 15.69 -84.83 35.17
CA THR A 443 16.16 -85.03 36.55
C THR A 443 15.70 -83.91 37.50
N PRO A 444 15.41 -84.21 38.78
CA PRO A 444 14.94 -83.21 39.74
C PRO A 444 15.90 -82.01 39.87
N GLY A 445 15.35 -80.80 39.74
CA GLY A 445 16.08 -79.54 39.80
C GLY A 445 16.57 -79.01 38.44
N GLU A 446 16.38 -79.77 37.35
CA GLU A 446 16.55 -79.24 35.99
C GLU A 446 15.39 -78.34 35.58
N THR A 447 15.62 -77.54 34.54
CA THR A 447 14.68 -76.51 34.09
C THR A 447 14.24 -76.76 32.66
N VAL A 448 12.93 -76.67 32.45
CA VAL A 448 12.32 -76.59 31.12
C VAL A 448 11.85 -75.16 30.91
N THR A 449 12.11 -74.58 29.75
CA THR A 449 11.63 -73.22 29.43
C THR A 449 10.62 -73.24 28.29
N ALA A 450 9.69 -72.28 28.29
CA ALA A 450 8.71 -72.14 27.22
C ALA A 450 8.50 -70.66 26.86
N THR A 451 8.23 -70.42 25.58
CA THR A 451 7.70 -69.14 25.07
C THR A 451 6.43 -69.40 24.27
N GLN A 452 5.51 -68.45 24.27
CA GLN A 452 4.30 -68.49 23.46
C GLN A 452 4.32 -67.38 22.41
N THR A 453 3.84 -67.69 21.21
CA THR A 453 3.60 -66.72 20.14
C THR A 453 2.14 -66.79 19.69
N ASP A 454 1.35 -65.81 20.10
CA ASP A 454 -0.01 -65.60 19.62
C ASP A 454 0.01 -65.20 18.12
N PRO A 455 -1.00 -65.58 17.32
CA PRO A 455 -1.06 -65.22 15.91
C PRO A 455 -0.91 -63.72 15.63
N GLY A 456 0.22 -63.35 15.00
CA GLY A 456 0.51 -61.98 14.57
C GLY A 456 1.10 -61.07 15.65
N LYS A 457 1.45 -61.58 16.83
CA LYS A 457 2.21 -60.88 17.89
C LYS A 457 3.68 -61.32 17.90
N ASP A 458 4.53 -60.57 18.60
CA ASP A 458 5.89 -60.99 18.95
C ASP A 458 5.88 -61.99 20.12
N PRO A 459 6.85 -62.92 20.24
CA PRO A 459 6.88 -63.92 21.29
C PRO A 459 6.86 -63.35 22.72
N SER A 460 6.27 -64.10 23.65
CA SER A 460 6.25 -63.79 25.09
C SER A 460 7.66 -63.76 25.70
N ASP A 461 7.75 -63.29 26.94
CA ASP A 461 8.94 -63.58 27.74
C ASP A 461 9.01 -65.09 28.01
N GLU A 462 10.23 -65.56 28.26
CA GLU A 462 10.46 -66.97 28.59
C GLU A 462 9.96 -67.26 30.01
N VAL A 463 9.18 -68.33 30.15
CA VAL A 463 8.79 -68.89 31.46
C VAL A 463 9.60 -70.15 31.74
N THR A 464 9.75 -70.48 33.02
CA THR A 464 10.54 -71.64 33.48
C THR A 464 9.70 -72.55 34.36
N GLY A 465 9.68 -73.84 34.05
CA GLY A 465 9.22 -74.93 34.91
C GLY A 465 10.41 -75.68 35.49
N THR A 466 10.29 -76.19 36.71
CA THR A 466 11.36 -76.94 37.40
C THR A 466 10.93 -78.38 37.60
N VAL A 467 11.78 -79.33 37.19
CA VAL A 467 11.55 -80.76 37.41
C VAL A 467 11.54 -81.06 38.90
N GLN A 468 10.49 -81.70 39.42
CA GLN A 468 10.29 -81.97 40.86
C GLN A 468 10.83 -83.32 41.32
#